data_AF-A0A833G0X9-F1
#
_entry.id   AF-A0A833G0X9-F1
#
_cell.length_a   1.000
_cell.length_b   1.000
_cell.length_c   1.000
_cell.angle_alpha   90.00
_cell.angle_beta   90.00
_cell.angle_gamma   90.00
#
_symmetry.space_group_name_H-M   'P 1'
#
loop_
_entity.id
_entity.type
_entity.pdbx_description
1 polymer ?
#
loop_
_entity_poly.entity_id
_entity_poly.type
_entity_poly.pdbx_seq_one_letter_code
_entity_poly.pdbx_strand_id
1 'polypeptide(L)'
;RFGETVLPLRDPDGMRLELVASKAAEAIPGWANGDIPAEHAIRGFAGVTLWVGAPEPTAEILTSGLGFAAAGSEDARHRFVSTGAPLGTTVDLRAAPGFLAGRQGKGTIHHVAFRAESDAAQAAMAKVLAGQGMQVTDQKDRNYFRSVYFREPSGVLLEIATDDPGFAVDEPKATLGTAIKLPRWYEPRRGEIEAALPALV
;
A
#
# COMPACT_ATOMS: atom_id res chain seq x y z
N ARG A 1 13.89 5.31 -15.34
CA ARG A 1 12.45 5.11 -15.59
C ARG A 1 11.75 6.42 -15.30
N PHE A 2 11.06 7.03 -16.26
CA PHE A 2 10.47 8.38 -16.15
C PHE A 2 11.48 9.42 -15.64
N GLY A 3 12.72 9.34 -16.14
CA GLY A 3 13.84 10.18 -15.68
C GLY A 3 14.42 9.85 -14.29
N GLU A 4 13.82 8.92 -13.53
CA GLU A 4 14.29 8.51 -12.20
C GLU A 4 15.31 7.36 -12.29
N THR A 5 16.29 7.38 -11.38
CA THR A 5 17.24 6.28 -11.18
C THR A 5 16.57 5.21 -10.31
N VAL A 6 16.59 3.96 -10.78
CA VAL A 6 15.91 2.84 -10.13
C VAL A 6 16.89 1.68 -9.97
N LEU A 7 16.98 1.13 -8.76
CA LEU A 7 17.74 -0.08 -8.45
C LEU A 7 16.77 -1.21 -8.07
N PRO A 8 16.54 -2.20 -8.95
CA PRO A 8 15.70 -3.35 -8.63
C PRO A 8 16.43 -4.37 -7.75
N LEU A 9 15.70 -4.95 -6.80
CA LEU A 9 16.19 -5.98 -5.89
C LEU A 9 15.10 -7.00 -5.56
N ARG A 10 15.49 -8.04 -4.81
CA ARG A 10 14.56 -9.01 -4.23
C ARG A 10 14.84 -9.19 -2.75
N ASP A 11 13.78 -9.42 -1.99
CA ASP A 11 13.92 -9.88 -0.61
C ASP A 11 14.26 -11.40 -0.58
N PRO A 12 14.55 -11.98 0.61
CA PRO A 12 14.83 -13.41 0.74
C PRO A 12 13.69 -14.34 0.27
N ASP A 13 12.47 -13.82 0.16
CA ASP A 13 11.28 -14.54 -0.25
C ASP A 13 10.99 -14.39 -1.75
N GLY A 14 11.82 -13.63 -2.46
CA GLY A 14 11.75 -13.40 -3.90
C GLY A 14 10.82 -12.26 -4.30
N MET A 15 10.22 -11.54 -3.35
CA MET A 15 9.40 -10.35 -3.62
C MET A 15 10.24 -9.31 -4.33
N ARG A 16 9.69 -8.69 -5.38
CA ARG A 16 10.39 -7.67 -6.16
C ARG A 16 10.22 -6.32 -5.48
N LEU A 17 11.33 -5.66 -5.17
CA LEU A 17 11.36 -4.28 -4.69
C LEU A 17 12.25 -3.43 -5.59
N GLU A 18 12.10 -2.12 -5.47
CA GLU A 18 12.93 -1.15 -6.18
C GLU A 18 13.29 -0.01 -5.23
N LEU A 19 14.56 0.38 -5.20
CA LEU A 19 14.98 1.66 -4.62
C LEU A 19 14.92 2.72 -5.72
N VAL A 20 14.24 3.82 -5.45
CA VAL A 20 14.06 4.93 -6.39
C VAL A 20 14.71 6.17 -5.79
N ALA A 21 15.66 6.76 -6.53
CA ALA A 21 16.24 8.04 -6.15
C ALA A 21 15.19 9.15 -6.38
N SER A 22 14.75 9.80 -5.30
CA SER A 22 13.68 10.80 -5.34
C SER A 22 14.07 12.07 -4.59
N LYS A 23 13.98 13.22 -5.28
CA LYS A 23 14.18 14.53 -4.65
C LYS A 23 13.13 14.82 -3.58
N ALA A 24 11.90 14.32 -3.73
CA ALA A 24 10.86 14.49 -2.73
C ALA A 24 11.21 13.76 -1.42
N ALA A 25 11.92 12.62 -1.54
CA ALA A 25 12.39 11.86 -0.38
C ALA A 25 13.50 12.60 0.40
N GLU A 26 14.36 13.38 -0.27
CA GLU A 26 15.43 14.16 0.38
C GLU A 26 14.89 15.17 1.40
N ALA A 27 13.68 15.71 1.18
CA ALA A 27 13.04 16.65 2.08
C ALA A 27 12.45 16.01 3.36
N ILE A 28 12.40 14.67 3.42
CA ILE A 28 11.84 13.94 4.55
C ILE A 28 12.99 13.45 5.44
N PRO A 29 12.95 13.73 6.76
CA PRO A 29 13.94 13.20 7.68
C PRO A 29 13.98 11.67 7.67
N GLY A 30 15.18 11.10 7.65
CA GLY A 30 15.36 9.67 7.77
C GLY A 30 15.13 9.18 9.20
N TRP A 31 14.51 8.01 9.34
CA TRP A 31 14.49 7.30 10.60
C TRP A 31 15.82 6.54 10.77
N ALA A 32 16.57 6.86 11.82
CA ALA A 32 17.84 6.22 12.13
C ALA A 32 17.59 5.02 13.06
N ASN A 33 17.91 3.82 12.58
CA ASN A 33 17.82 2.59 13.36
C ASN A 33 19.15 2.15 13.98
N GLY A 34 20.26 2.83 13.64
CA GLY A 34 21.62 2.49 14.07
C GLY A 34 22.44 1.72 13.03
N ASP A 35 21.79 1.00 12.13
CA ASP A 35 22.46 0.20 11.08
C ASP A 35 22.67 0.99 9.77
N ILE A 36 21.71 1.86 9.45
CA ILE A 36 21.73 2.68 8.23
C ILE A 36 21.81 4.15 8.63
N PRO A 37 22.81 4.92 8.13
CA PRO A 37 22.87 6.36 8.36
C PRO A 37 21.57 7.05 7.93
N ALA A 38 21.16 8.08 8.70
CA ALA A 38 19.89 8.75 8.46
C ALA A 38 19.79 9.30 7.02
N GLU A 39 20.87 9.79 6.41
CA GLU A 39 20.92 10.25 5.01
C GLU A 39 20.65 9.16 3.96
N HIS A 40 20.78 7.89 4.31
CA HIS A 40 20.57 6.74 3.41
C HIS A 40 19.32 5.92 3.74
N ALA A 41 18.61 6.24 4.83
CA ALA A 41 17.41 5.49 5.22
C ALA A 41 16.27 5.59 4.18
N ILE A 42 15.46 4.54 4.07
CA ILE A 42 14.26 4.57 3.24
C ILE A 42 13.27 5.57 3.84
N ARG A 43 12.69 6.44 3.00
CA ARG A 43 11.78 7.52 3.43
C ARG A 43 10.30 7.16 3.35
N GLY A 44 9.98 6.11 2.60
CA GLY A 44 8.62 5.68 2.33
C GLY A 44 8.53 5.05 0.93
N PHE A 45 7.31 4.78 0.49
CA PHE A 45 7.08 4.29 -0.87
C PHE A 45 7.30 5.41 -1.88
N ALA A 46 8.04 5.14 -2.95
CA ALA A 46 8.00 5.99 -4.13
C ALA A 46 6.67 5.80 -4.88
N GLY A 47 6.23 4.54 -4.97
CA GLY A 47 4.98 4.14 -5.60
C GLY A 47 4.86 2.62 -5.65
N VAL A 48 3.85 2.14 -6.38
CA VAL A 48 3.62 0.72 -6.63
C VAL A 48 3.48 0.44 -8.12
N THR A 49 3.74 -0.79 -8.55
CA THR A 49 3.43 -1.25 -9.91
C THR A 49 2.37 -2.33 -9.87
N LEU A 50 1.23 -2.09 -10.52
CA LEU A 50 0.19 -3.10 -10.71
C LEU A 50 0.39 -3.79 -12.05
N TRP A 51 0.41 -5.12 -12.05
CA TRP A 51 0.45 -5.91 -13.28
C TRP A 51 -0.98 -6.23 -13.67
N VAL A 52 -1.40 -5.73 -14.83
CA VAL A 52 -2.80 -5.74 -15.27
C VAL A 52 -2.89 -6.32 -16.66
N GLY A 53 -3.98 -7.04 -16.95
CA GLY A 53 -4.18 -7.64 -18.27
C GLY A 53 -4.34 -6.58 -19.36
N ALA A 54 -5.11 -5.53 -19.05
CA ALA A 54 -5.27 -4.31 -19.82
C ALA A 54 -5.28 -3.11 -18.85
N PRO A 55 -4.58 -2.00 -19.15
CA PRO A 55 -4.46 -0.88 -18.24
C PRO A 55 -5.73 -0.03 -18.11
N GLU A 56 -6.58 0.02 -19.14
CA GLU A 56 -7.70 0.97 -19.24
C GLU A 56 -8.74 0.80 -18.12
N PRO A 57 -9.21 -0.42 -17.77
CA PRO A 57 -10.19 -0.58 -16.69
C PRO A 57 -9.63 -0.18 -15.33
N THR A 58 -8.37 -0.51 -15.04
CA THR A 58 -7.72 -0.12 -13.79
C THR A 58 -7.39 1.39 -13.78
N ALA A 59 -7.10 1.98 -14.94
CA ALA A 59 -6.90 3.41 -15.07
C ALA A 59 -8.15 4.21 -14.68
N GLU A 60 -9.34 3.79 -15.13
CA GLU A 60 -10.62 4.43 -14.77
C GLU A 60 -10.90 4.40 -13.26
N ILE A 61 -10.52 3.30 -12.60
CA ILE A 61 -10.59 3.18 -11.13
C ILE A 61 -9.63 4.16 -10.47
N LEU A 62 -8.38 4.23 -10.94
CA LEU A 62 -7.38 5.16 -10.41
C LEU A 62 -7.81 6.61 -10.58
N THR A 63 -8.32 6.99 -11.74
CA THR A 63 -8.67 8.38 -12.05
C THR A 63 -9.96 8.80 -11.39
N SER A 64 -11.05 8.09 -11.66
CA SER A 64 -12.39 8.51 -11.26
C SER A 64 -12.71 8.08 -9.83
N GLY A 65 -12.22 6.91 -9.39
CA GLY A 65 -12.48 6.38 -8.06
C GLY A 65 -11.48 6.84 -6.99
N LEU A 66 -10.21 6.97 -7.37
CA LEU A 66 -9.11 7.22 -6.42
C LEU A 66 -8.41 8.58 -6.62
N GLY A 67 -8.83 9.37 -7.60
CA GLY A 67 -8.37 10.76 -7.79
C GLY A 67 -6.94 10.91 -8.34
N PHE A 68 -6.38 9.87 -8.96
CA PHE A 68 -5.09 9.98 -9.64
C PHE A 68 -5.23 10.65 -11.02
N ALA A 69 -4.14 11.23 -11.52
CA ALA A 69 -4.05 11.76 -12.88
C ALA A 69 -3.03 10.97 -13.70
N ALA A 70 -3.32 10.73 -14.98
CA ALA A 70 -2.34 10.16 -15.90
C ALA A 70 -1.14 11.12 -16.08
N ALA A 71 0.07 10.59 -15.98
CA ALA A 71 1.31 11.37 -16.02
C ALA A 71 2.27 10.96 -17.15
N GLY A 72 1.89 9.97 -17.96
CA GLY A 72 2.64 9.54 -19.14
C GLY A 72 2.83 8.03 -19.22
N SER A 73 3.57 7.60 -20.24
CA SER A 73 3.86 6.19 -20.48
C SER A 73 5.28 5.99 -21.00
N GLU A 74 5.92 4.90 -20.57
CA GLU A 74 7.20 4.40 -21.08
C GLU A 74 7.07 2.90 -21.30
N ASP A 75 7.35 2.41 -22.51
CA ASP A 75 7.17 1.01 -22.90
C ASP A 75 5.75 0.49 -22.55
N ALA A 76 5.65 -0.65 -21.85
CA ALA A 76 4.40 -1.25 -21.41
C ALA A 76 3.88 -0.70 -20.06
N ARG A 77 4.30 0.51 -19.67
CA ARG A 77 4.01 1.10 -18.37
C ARG A 77 3.30 2.45 -18.51
N HIS A 78 2.19 2.59 -17.82
CA HIS A 78 1.37 3.80 -17.77
C HIS A 78 1.40 4.35 -16.33
N ARG A 79 1.89 5.57 -16.16
CA ARG A 79 2.06 6.19 -14.85
C ARG A 79 0.87 7.05 -14.48
N PHE A 80 0.42 6.89 -13.25
CA PHE A 80 -0.62 7.70 -12.61
C PHE A 80 -0.04 8.31 -11.34
N VAL A 81 -0.32 9.60 -11.10
CA VAL A 81 0.18 10.34 -9.95
C VAL A 81 -0.95 11.00 -9.18
N SER A 82 -0.82 11.08 -7.87
CA SER A 82 -1.65 11.93 -7.00
C SER A 82 -0.80 13.03 -6.37
N THR A 83 -1.44 14.07 -5.84
CA THR A 83 -0.75 15.21 -5.21
C THR A 83 -1.03 15.34 -3.71
N GLY A 84 -1.81 14.40 -3.13
CA GLY A 84 -2.26 14.45 -1.74
C GLY A 84 -1.20 14.07 -0.69
N ALA A 85 0.03 13.75 -1.09
CA ALA A 85 1.09 13.35 -0.18
C ALA A 85 2.49 13.67 -0.74
N PRO A 86 3.52 13.81 0.13
CA PRO A 86 4.90 14.04 -0.33
C PRO A 86 5.57 12.78 -0.91
N LEU A 87 5.09 11.59 -0.56
CA LEU A 87 5.55 10.29 -1.05
C LEU A 87 4.37 9.33 -1.24
N GLY A 88 4.61 8.20 -1.90
CA GLY A 88 3.62 7.14 -2.09
C GLY A 88 2.52 7.51 -3.09
N THR A 89 2.78 8.50 -3.95
CA THR A 89 1.78 9.09 -4.84
C THR A 89 1.81 8.53 -6.26
N THR A 90 2.68 7.58 -6.56
CA THR A 90 2.81 7.01 -7.91
C THR A 90 2.21 5.61 -7.98
N VAL A 91 1.37 5.37 -8.98
CA VAL A 91 0.92 4.05 -9.40
C VAL A 91 1.30 3.85 -10.86
N ASP A 92 2.13 2.85 -11.12
CA ASP A 92 2.42 2.42 -12.47
C ASP A 92 1.53 1.21 -12.82
N LEU A 93 0.77 1.29 -13.91
CA LEU A 93 0.10 0.14 -14.52
C LEU A 93 1.03 -0.48 -15.56
N ARG A 94 1.43 -1.72 -15.36
CA ARG A 94 2.21 -2.49 -16.34
C ARG A 94 1.29 -3.46 -17.07
N ALA A 95 1.10 -3.25 -18.37
CA ALA A 95 0.35 -4.16 -19.21
C ALA A 95 1.07 -5.52 -19.32
N ALA A 96 0.35 -6.59 -18.99
CA ALA A 96 0.83 -7.97 -19.03
C ALA A 96 -0.23 -8.88 -19.68
N PRO A 97 -0.60 -8.64 -20.96
CA PRO A 97 -1.60 -9.45 -21.64
C PRO A 97 -1.13 -10.91 -21.76
N GLY A 98 -2.05 -11.85 -21.54
CA GLY A 98 -1.76 -13.28 -21.65
C GLY A 98 -0.91 -13.88 -20.52
N PHE A 99 -0.52 -13.10 -19.50
CA PHE A 99 0.08 -13.65 -18.29
C PHE A 99 -0.95 -14.39 -17.45
N LEU A 100 -0.51 -15.49 -16.82
CA LEU A 100 -1.34 -16.19 -15.83
C LEU A 100 -1.58 -15.29 -14.62
N ALA A 101 -2.78 -15.38 -14.06
CA ALA A 101 -3.10 -14.74 -12.79
C ALA A 101 -2.07 -15.14 -11.71
N GLY A 102 -1.68 -14.16 -10.89
CA GLY A 102 -0.80 -14.40 -9.76
C GLY A 102 -1.40 -15.43 -8.80
N ARG A 103 -0.56 -16.32 -8.26
CA ARG A 103 -0.94 -17.27 -7.22
C ARG A 103 -0.51 -16.71 -5.88
N GLN A 104 -1.42 -16.68 -4.91
CA GLN A 104 -1.08 -16.25 -3.55
C GLN A 104 -0.06 -17.20 -2.91
N GLY A 105 0.89 -16.63 -2.19
CA GLY A 105 1.92 -17.38 -1.49
C GLY A 105 3.04 -16.50 -0.95
N LYS A 106 4.08 -17.15 -0.44
CA LYS A 106 5.30 -16.50 0.04
C LYS A 106 5.92 -15.63 -1.08
N GLY A 107 6.36 -14.41 -0.73
CA GLY A 107 6.95 -13.46 -1.68
C GLY A 107 5.96 -12.75 -2.62
N THR A 108 4.64 -12.82 -2.34
CA THR A 108 3.60 -12.15 -3.13
C THR A 108 2.97 -10.99 -2.36
N ILE A 109 2.58 -9.93 -3.09
CA ILE A 109 1.84 -8.81 -2.52
C ILE A 109 0.36 -9.19 -2.47
N HIS A 110 -0.22 -9.20 -1.27
CA HIS A 110 -1.63 -9.56 -1.09
C HIS A 110 -2.59 -8.47 -1.59
N HIS A 111 -2.29 -7.21 -1.25
CA HIS A 111 -3.08 -6.03 -1.61
C HIS A 111 -2.26 -4.76 -1.49
N VAL A 112 -2.79 -3.67 -2.06
CA VAL A 112 -2.28 -2.30 -1.88
C VAL A 112 -3.39 -1.44 -1.30
N ALA A 113 -3.08 -0.64 -0.28
CA ALA A 113 -4.01 0.29 0.34
C ALA A 113 -3.76 1.73 -0.14
N PHE A 114 -4.84 2.43 -0.47
CA PHE A 114 -4.88 3.85 -0.78
C PHE A 114 -5.46 4.64 0.40
N ARG A 115 -4.90 5.82 0.65
CA ARG A 115 -5.30 6.65 1.79
C ARG A 115 -6.65 7.30 1.57
N ALA A 116 -7.44 7.35 2.63
CA ALA A 116 -8.58 8.24 2.78
C ALA A 116 -8.37 9.09 4.04
N GLU A 117 -8.57 10.40 3.94
CA GLU A 117 -8.33 11.32 5.06
C GLU A 117 -9.30 11.09 6.23
N SER A 118 -10.48 10.50 5.97
CA SER A 118 -11.51 10.26 6.98
C SER A 118 -12.48 9.16 6.56
N ASP A 119 -13.35 8.74 7.47
CA ASP A 119 -14.47 7.83 7.16
C ASP A 119 -15.38 8.38 6.07
N ALA A 120 -15.66 9.68 6.09
CA ALA A 120 -16.49 10.32 5.09
C ALA A 120 -15.83 10.28 3.70
N ALA A 121 -14.52 10.52 3.63
CA ALA A 121 -13.76 10.40 2.39
C ALA A 121 -13.74 8.96 1.88
N GLN A 122 -13.48 7.98 2.76
CA GLN A 122 -13.51 6.56 2.40
C GLN A 122 -14.89 6.13 1.88
N ALA A 123 -15.97 6.55 2.54
CA ALA A 123 -17.34 6.25 2.13
C ALA A 123 -17.69 6.89 0.77
N ALA A 124 -17.22 8.11 0.51
CA ALA A 124 -17.40 8.77 -0.78
C ALA A 124 -16.69 8.02 -1.91
N MET A 125 -15.42 7.63 -1.70
CA MET A 125 -14.66 6.84 -2.67
C MET A 125 -15.32 5.47 -2.91
N ALA A 126 -15.72 4.77 -1.85
CA ALA A 126 -16.42 3.49 -1.95
C ALA A 126 -17.73 3.60 -2.76
N LYS A 127 -18.48 4.70 -2.59
CA LYS A 127 -19.71 4.96 -3.35
C LYS A 127 -19.44 5.16 -4.84
N VAL A 128 -18.37 5.87 -5.20
CA VAL A 128 -17.97 6.04 -6.61
C VAL A 128 -17.61 4.69 -7.22
N LEU A 129 -16.78 3.89 -6.54
CA LEU A 129 -16.38 2.56 -7.01
C LEU A 129 -17.57 1.60 -7.15
N ALA A 130 -18.52 1.62 -6.21
CA ALA A 130 -19.75 0.84 -6.31
C ALA A 130 -20.60 1.28 -7.51
N GLY A 131 -20.66 2.58 -7.81
CA GLY A 131 -21.30 3.12 -9.01
C GLY A 131 -20.65 2.68 -10.32
N GLN A 132 -19.37 2.31 -10.29
CA GLN A 132 -18.63 1.69 -11.40
C GLN A 132 -18.78 0.16 -11.46
N GLY A 133 -19.64 -0.42 -10.62
CA GLY A 133 -19.91 -1.86 -10.58
C GLY A 133 -18.92 -2.68 -9.74
N MET A 134 -18.01 -2.04 -8.99
CA MET A 134 -17.10 -2.74 -8.09
C MET A 134 -17.85 -3.26 -6.86
N GLN A 135 -17.50 -4.47 -6.42
CA GLN A 135 -17.99 -5.04 -5.17
C GLN A 135 -17.07 -4.60 -4.03
N VAL A 136 -17.48 -3.55 -3.32
CA VAL A 136 -16.75 -3.00 -2.18
C VAL A 136 -17.27 -3.64 -0.89
N THR A 137 -16.39 -4.07 0.00
CA THR A 137 -16.79 -4.64 1.30
C THR A 137 -17.36 -3.58 2.23
N ASP A 138 -18.10 -4.02 3.26
CA ASP A 138 -18.36 -3.19 4.44
C ASP A 138 -17.07 -2.66 5.05
N GLN A 139 -17.16 -1.52 5.74
CA GLN A 139 -16.05 -0.95 6.49
C GLN A 139 -15.66 -1.88 7.64
N LYS A 140 -14.35 -2.11 7.79
CA LYS A 140 -13.77 -2.97 8.82
C LYS A 140 -12.89 -2.15 9.74
N ASP A 141 -13.07 -2.31 11.04
CA ASP A 141 -12.17 -1.77 12.06
C ASP A 141 -10.89 -2.63 12.13
N ARG A 142 -9.73 -1.98 11.96
CA ARG A 142 -8.39 -2.58 12.03
C ARG A 142 -7.58 -2.07 13.23
N ASN A 143 -8.24 -1.47 14.22
CA ASN A 143 -7.70 -0.69 15.34
C ASN A 143 -6.96 0.60 14.93
N TYR A 144 -5.99 0.47 14.03
CA TYR A 144 -5.09 1.56 13.64
C TYR A 144 -5.64 2.40 12.48
N PHE A 145 -6.62 1.86 11.77
CA PHE A 145 -7.35 2.49 10.67
C PHE A 145 -8.64 1.72 10.42
N ARG A 146 -9.52 2.27 9.57
CA ARG A 146 -10.69 1.58 9.04
C ARG A 146 -10.49 1.31 7.56
N SER A 147 -11.00 0.19 7.08
CA SER A 147 -10.71 -0.32 5.74
C SER A 147 -11.95 -0.75 4.97
N VAL A 148 -11.97 -0.49 3.67
CA VAL A 148 -12.83 -1.16 2.70
C VAL A 148 -11.98 -1.81 1.63
N TYR A 149 -12.38 -2.97 1.14
CA TYR A 149 -11.64 -3.74 0.13
C TYR A 149 -12.48 -3.91 -1.13
N PHE A 150 -11.82 -3.97 -2.28
CA PHE A 150 -12.44 -4.28 -3.55
C PHE A 150 -11.40 -4.89 -4.50
N ARG A 151 -11.87 -5.69 -5.47
CA ARG A 151 -10.98 -6.30 -6.48
C ARG A 151 -11.18 -5.59 -7.80
N GLU A 152 -10.10 -5.05 -8.37
CA GLU A 152 -10.15 -4.41 -9.68
C GLU A 152 -10.22 -5.46 -10.82
N PRO A 153 -10.57 -5.08 -12.06
CA PRO A 153 -10.85 -6.01 -13.16
C PRO A 153 -9.74 -7.02 -13.51
N SER A 154 -8.46 -6.68 -13.31
CA SER A 154 -7.34 -7.63 -13.51
C SER A 154 -7.09 -8.54 -12.31
N GLY A 155 -7.92 -8.45 -11.27
CA GLY A 155 -7.89 -9.32 -10.11
C GLY A 155 -7.00 -8.83 -8.96
N VAL A 156 -6.38 -7.65 -9.04
CA VAL A 156 -5.62 -7.10 -7.91
C VAL A 156 -6.58 -6.71 -6.79
N LEU A 157 -6.26 -7.13 -5.55
CA LEU A 157 -7.01 -6.71 -4.37
C LEU A 157 -6.50 -5.33 -3.94
N LEU A 158 -7.40 -4.34 -3.93
CA LEU A 158 -7.13 -2.99 -3.48
C LEU A 158 -7.90 -2.70 -2.20
N GLU A 159 -7.35 -1.79 -1.41
CA GLU A 159 -7.92 -1.33 -0.16
C GLU A 159 -8.00 0.21 -0.19
N ILE A 160 -9.02 0.78 0.45
CA ILE A 160 -8.99 2.17 0.88
C ILE A 160 -8.93 2.13 2.40
N ALA A 161 -7.93 2.77 3.01
CA ALA A 161 -7.68 2.79 4.44
C ALA A 161 -7.65 4.23 4.97
N THR A 162 -8.27 4.47 6.11
CA THR A 162 -8.27 5.80 6.74
C THR A 162 -6.91 6.13 7.34
N ASP A 163 -6.50 7.40 7.31
CA ASP A 163 -5.24 7.84 7.94
C ASP A 163 -5.26 7.68 9.47
N ASP A 164 -6.39 8.01 10.09
CA ASP A 164 -6.57 7.95 11.55
C ASP A 164 -7.12 6.60 12.01
N PRO A 165 -6.84 6.19 13.27
CA PRO A 165 -6.07 6.92 14.30
C PRO A 165 -4.53 6.73 14.25
N GLY A 166 -4.03 5.79 13.44
CA GLY A 166 -2.63 5.43 13.37
C GLY A 166 -2.15 4.54 14.52
N PHE A 167 -0.88 4.14 14.47
CA PHE A 167 -0.30 3.18 15.42
C PHE A 167 -0.05 3.74 16.83
N ALA A 168 -0.10 5.06 17.01
CA ALA A 168 0.12 5.68 18.32
C ALA A 168 -1.13 5.66 19.23
N VAL A 169 -2.21 4.99 18.79
CA VAL A 169 -3.48 4.91 19.53
C VAL A 169 -3.37 4.06 20.81
N ASP A 170 -2.50 3.05 20.81
CA ASP A 170 -2.33 2.09 21.91
C ASP A 170 -0.86 1.88 22.32
N GLU A 171 0.06 2.65 21.74
CA GLU A 171 1.49 2.65 22.04
C GLU A 171 2.12 4.05 21.94
N PRO A 172 3.04 4.42 22.85
CA PRO A 172 3.89 5.60 22.66
C PRO A 172 4.80 5.44 21.43
N LYS A 173 4.96 6.52 20.64
CA LYS A 173 5.85 6.55 19.47
C LYS A 173 7.26 6.03 19.75
N ALA A 174 7.79 6.30 20.95
CA ALA A 174 9.14 5.91 21.34
C ALA A 174 9.34 4.39 21.51
N THR A 175 8.27 3.62 21.66
CA THR A 175 8.31 2.18 21.94
C THR A 175 7.41 1.37 20.99
N LEU A 176 7.04 1.94 19.84
CA LEU A 176 6.21 1.26 18.85
C LEU A 176 6.80 -0.10 18.42
N GLY A 177 5.94 -1.12 18.36
CA GLY A 177 6.34 -2.44 17.87
C GLY A 177 7.26 -3.23 18.80
N THR A 178 7.44 -2.77 20.05
CA THR A 178 8.25 -3.49 21.06
C THR A 178 7.44 -4.51 21.86
N ALA A 179 6.11 -4.47 21.77
CA ALA A 179 5.20 -5.40 22.44
C ALA A 179 4.17 -6.00 21.48
N ILE A 180 3.67 -7.19 21.82
CA ILE A 180 2.56 -7.82 21.07
C ILE A 180 1.25 -7.09 21.41
N LYS A 181 0.70 -6.40 20.41
CA LYS A 181 -0.62 -5.75 20.49
C LYS A 181 -1.70 -6.64 19.90
N LEU A 182 -2.80 -6.76 20.64
CA LEU A 182 -3.98 -7.50 20.22
C LEU A 182 -5.17 -6.53 20.17
N PRO A 183 -6.08 -6.67 19.19
CA PRO A 183 -7.35 -5.98 19.29
C PRO A 183 -8.11 -6.43 20.54
N ARG A 184 -8.95 -5.54 21.08
CA ARG A 184 -9.72 -5.77 22.31
C ARG A 184 -10.48 -7.10 22.32
N TRP A 185 -10.94 -7.57 21.16
CA TRP A 185 -11.70 -8.82 21.03
C TRP A 185 -10.83 -10.09 21.10
N TYR A 186 -9.50 -9.97 21.00
CA TYR A 186 -8.55 -11.08 21.19
C TYR A 186 -7.75 -11.01 22.49
N GLU A 187 -7.79 -9.90 23.23
CA GLU A 187 -7.14 -9.80 24.55
C GLU A 187 -7.51 -10.94 25.52
N PRO A 188 -8.78 -11.43 25.61
CA PRO A 188 -9.10 -12.58 26.46
C PRO A 188 -8.34 -13.88 26.11
N ARG A 189 -7.75 -13.96 24.91
CA ARG A 189 -6.99 -15.11 24.41
C ARG A 189 -5.48 -14.85 24.30
N ARG A 190 -4.97 -13.77 24.90
CA ARG A 190 -3.56 -13.37 24.82
C ARG A 190 -2.59 -14.52 25.10
N GLY A 191 -2.76 -15.23 26.21
CA GLY A 191 -1.86 -16.33 26.59
C GLY A 191 -1.81 -17.47 25.58
N GLU A 192 -2.94 -17.80 24.96
CA GLU A 192 -3.02 -18.81 23.89
C GLU A 192 -2.30 -18.33 22.62
N ILE A 193 -2.53 -17.08 22.24
CA ILE A 193 -1.94 -16.48 21.03
C ILE A 193 -0.42 -16.36 21.19
N GLU A 194 0.07 -15.80 22.31
CA GLU A 194 1.50 -15.64 22.56
C GLU A 194 2.22 -16.99 22.61
N ALA A 195 1.60 -18.03 23.17
CA ALA A 195 2.18 -19.37 23.21
C ALA A 195 2.27 -20.06 21.83
N ALA A 196 1.45 -19.66 20.87
CA ALA A 196 1.43 -20.22 19.52
C ALA A 196 2.39 -19.50 18.54
N LEU A 197 2.92 -18.34 18.92
CA LEU A 197 3.78 -17.54 18.06
C LEU A 197 5.25 -18.00 18.17
N PRO A 198 5.96 -18.17 17.04
CA PRO A 198 7.38 -18.43 17.08
C PRO A 198 8.15 -17.20 17.57
N ALA A 199 9.29 -17.41 18.22
CA ALA A 199 10.23 -16.33 18.48
C ALA A 199 10.77 -15.78 17.16
N LEU A 200 10.82 -14.45 17.03
CA LEU A 200 11.52 -13.80 15.92
C LEU A 200 13.02 -13.96 16.12
N VAL A 201 13.71 -14.37 15.07
CA VAL A 201 15.18 -14.51 14.98
C VAL A 201 15.75 -13.43 14.07
#